data_AF-A0A6L7IT98-F1
#
_entry.id   AF-A0A6L7IT98-F1
#
_cell.length_a   1.000
_cell.length_b   1.000
_cell.length_c   1.000
_cell.angle_alpha   90.00
_cell.angle_beta   90.00
_cell.angle_gamma   90.00
#
_symmetry.space_group_name_H-M   'P 1'
#
loop_
_entity.id
_entity.type
_entity.pdbx_description
1 polymer ?
#
loop_
_entity_poly.entity_id
_entity_poly.type
_entity_poly.pdbx_seq_one_letter_code
_entity_poly.pdbx_strand_id
1 'polypeptide(L)'
;MEIAYCSFMDLFGIVDDDSLVWGDPFYPFLVYGVGVAVCAIALVPLKERLLARRRSTACAAAQFFLITVGVCLVMELAMGLMLNQPNLAGEYPLWDNSALPFNVLGQAWLVNDLALGAVAMLYAWTIYPASEKLLAKVPPRIMNAAAALTVAAFVVLCIVKFA
;
A
#
# COMPACT_ATOMS: atom_id res chain seq x y z
N MET A 1 9.01 0.48 2.82
CA MET A 1 7.67 1.01 3.15
C MET A 1 7.22 0.42 4.47
N GLU A 2 7.26 -0.91 4.62
CA GLU A 2 6.95 -1.60 5.89
C GLU A 2 7.66 -1.02 7.12
N ILE A 3 8.99 -0.82 7.10
CA ILE A 3 9.69 -0.22 8.26
C ILE A 3 9.08 1.12 8.67
N ALA A 4 8.83 2.02 7.72
CA ALA A 4 8.24 3.33 8.02
C ALA A 4 6.79 3.22 8.49
N TYR A 5 6.04 2.26 7.95
CA TYR A 5 4.68 1.94 8.37
C TYR A 5 4.65 1.41 9.80
N CYS A 6 5.42 0.37 10.11
CA CYS A 6 5.54 -0.19 11.45
C CYS A 6 6.04 0.84 12.45
N SER A 7 7.05 1.66 12.12
CA SER A 7 7.49 2.74 13.02
C SER A 7 6.40 3.76 13.31
N PHE A 8 5.51 4.04 12.36
CA PHE A 8 4.36 4.92 12.60
C PHE A 8 3.29 4.25 13.46
N MET A 9 3.00 2.97 13.19
CA MET A 9 1.99 2.20 13.91
C MET A 9 2.41 1.86 15.33
N ASP A 10 3.70 1.72 15.59
CA ASP A 10 4.27 1.48 16.92
C ASP A 10 3.95 2.62 17.90
N LEU A 11 3.76 3.86 17.40
CA LEU A 11 3.28 4.99 18.21
C LEU A 11 1.90 4.73 18.84
N PHE A 12 1.14 3.77 18.31
CA PHE A 12 -0.18 3.37 18.77
C PHE A 12 -0.17 2.01 19.48
N GLY A 13 0.98 1.36 19.61
CA GLY A 13 1.13 0.08 20.32
C GLY A 13 0.40 -1.09 19.66
N ILE A 14 0.22 -1.06 18.33
CA ILE A 14 -0.52 -2.07 17.57
C ILE A 14 0.35 -2.96 16.69
N VAL A 15 1.66 -2.73 16.70
CA VAL A 15 2.62 -3.54 15.94
C VAL A 15 3.08 -4.69 16.82
N ASP A 16 3.09 -5.89 16.27
CA ASP A 16 3.68 -7.05 16.92
C ASP A 16 5.20 -6.84 17.10
N ASP A 17 5.69 -7.03 18.32
CA ASP A 17 7.10 -6.91 18.69
C ASP A 17 7.97 -7.86 17.85
N ASP A 18 7.41 -9.02 17.46
CA ASP A 18 8.07 -10.03 16.63
C ASP A 18 7.82 -9.86 15.12
N SER A 19 7.39 -8.66 14.69
CA SER A 19 7.14 -8.38 13.28
C SER A 19 8.35 -8.70 12.41
N LEU A 20 8.10 -9.44 11.33
CA LEU A 20 9.10 -9.87 10.35
C LEU A 20 9.89 -8.71 9.73
N VAL A 21 9.35 -7.48 9.80
CA VAL A 21 10.02 -6.28 9.32
C VAL A 21 11.35 -6.02 10.03
N TRP A 22 11.48 -6.43 11.30
CA TRP A 22 12.68 -6.22 12.11
C TRP A 22 13.67 -7.38 11.99
N GLY A 23 13.17 -8.60 11.78
CA GLY A 23 13.97 -9.82 11.69
C GLY A 23 14.51 -10.13 10.29
N ASP A 24 13.84 -9.67 9.23
CA ASP A 24 14.19 -10.02 7.85
C ASP A 24 14.05 -8.84 6.87
N PRO A 25 15.14 -8.14 6.54
CA PRO A 25 15.11 -7.00 5.62
C PRO A 25 14.76 -7.40 4.17
N PHE A 26 14.78 -8.70 3.84
CA PHE A 26 14.46 -9.21 2.52
C PHE A 26 13.10 -9.92 2.45
N TYR A 27 12.27 -9.84 3.51
CA TYR A 27 10.95 -10.46 3.46
C TYR A 27 10.07 -9.77 2.40
N PRO A 28 9.51 -10.52 1.43
CA PRO A 28 8.75 -9.93 0.33
C PRO A 28 7.30 -9.66 0.76
N PHE A 29 7.07 -8.54 1.43
CA PHE A 29 5.73 -8.06 1.79
C PHE A 29 4.89 -7.76 0.53
N LEU A 30 4.15 -8.77 0.07
CA LEU A 30 3.40 -8.74 -1.21
C LEU A 30 2.35 -7.63 -1.26
N VAL A 31 1.81 -7.25 -0.10
CA VAL A 31 0.76 -6.22 0.03
C VAL A 31 1.15 -4.89 -0.60
N TYR A 32 2.43 -4.49 -0.52
CA TYR A 32 2.89 -3.25 -1.17
C TYR A 32 2.95 -3.35 -2.69
N GLY A 33 3.28 -4.53 -3.22
CA GLY A 33 3.23 -4.79 -4.65
C GLY A 33 1.80 -4.63 -5.18
N VAL A 34 0.83 -5.20 -4.46
CA VAL A 34 -0.60 -5.03 -4.76
C VAL A 34 -1.00 -3.55 -4.67
N GLY A 35 -0.61 -2.85 -3.61
CA GLY A 35 -0.89 -1.42 -3.44
C GLY A 35 -0.34 -0.56 -4.58
N VAL A 36 0.90 -0.82 -5.02
CA VAL A 36 1.50 -0.14 -6.17
C VAL A 36 0.75 -0.45 -7.47
N ALA A 37 0.33 -1.70 -7.68
CA ALA A 37 -0.46 -2.09 -8.84
C ALA A 37 -1.81 -1.36 -8.87
N VAL A 38 -2.52 -1.30 -7.72
CA VAL A 38 -3.76 -0.52 -7.58
C VAL A 38 -3.52 0.95 -7.90
N CYS A 39 -2.43 1.52 -7.40
CA CYS A 39 -2.07 2.90 -7.71
C CYS A 39 -1.87 3.13 -9.21
N ALA A 40 -1.07 2.30 -9.87
CA ALA A 40 -0.74 2.46 -11.29
C ALA A 40 -1.93 2.17 -12.22
N ILE A 41 -2.70 1.12 -11.94
CA ILE A 41 -3.77 0.63 -12.83
C ILE A 41 -5.09 1.38 -12.60
N ALA A 42 -5.42 1.72 -11.36
CA ALA A 42 -6.71 2.34 -11.03
C ALA A 42 -6.57 3.82 -10.67
N LEU A 43 -5.67 4.18 -9.75
CA LEU A 43 -5.62 5.53 -9.21
C LEU A 43 -4.99 6.54 -10.17
N VAL A 44 -3.92 6.19 -10.89
CA VAL A 44 -3.32 7.10 -11.89
C VAL A 44 -4.35 7.48 -12.98
N PRO A 45 -5.08 6.54 -13.62
CA PRO A 45 -6.16 6.90 -14.54
C PRO A 45 -7.29 7.70 -13.89
N LEU A 46 -7.64 7.39 -12.63
CA LEU A 46 -8.64 8.15 -11.89
C LEU A 46 -8.22 9.62 -11.71
N LYS A 47 -6.96 9.87 -11.34
CA LYS A 47 -6.40 11.22 -11.20
C LYS A 47 -6.58 12.00 -12.51
N GLU A 48 -6.18 11.43 -13.65
CA GLU A 48 -6.31 12.09 -14.96
C GLU A 48 -7.78 12.40 -15.30
N ARG A 49 -8.69 11.46 -15.02
CA ARG A 49 -10.14 11.68 -15.21
C ARG A 49 -10.69 12.80 -14.32
N LEU A 50 -10.24 12.90 -13.07
CA LEU A 50 -10.68 13.95 -12.15
C LEU A 50 -10.15 15.33 -12.57
N LEU A 51 -8.88 15.41 -13.00
CA LEU A 51 -8.30 16.63 -13.54
C LEU A 51 -9.00 17.09 -14.81
N ALA A 52 -9.41 16.17 -15.69
CA ALA A 52 -10.16 16.50 -16.90
C ALA A 52 -11.59 17.01 -16.61
N ARG A 53 -12.22 16.55 -15.53
CA ARG A 53 -13.62 16.89 -15.19
C ARG A 53 -13.76 18.12 -14.30
N ARG A 54 -12.77 18.42 -13.45
CA ARG A 54 -12.85 19.48 -12.45
C ARG A 54 -12.11 20.72 -12.94
N ARG A 55 -12.73 21.89 -12.77
CA ARG A 55 -12.09 23.19 -13.06
C ARG A 55 -10.98 23.56 -12.08
N SER A 56 -11.00 22.98 -10.87
CA SER A 56 -10.02 23.26 -9.81
C SER A 56 -9.20 22.02 -9.50
N THR A 57 -7.88 22.16 -9.58
CA THR A 57 -6.91 21.13 -9.19
C THR A 57 -7.04 20.77 -7.72
N ALA A 58 -7.34 21.74 -6.85
CA ALA A 58 -7.53 21.48 -5.42
C ALA A 58 -8.78 20.62 -5.16
N CYS A 59 -9.88 20.87 -5.88
CA CYS A 59 -11.07 20.02 -5.78
C CYS A 59 -10.82 18.61 -6.33
N ALA A 60 -10.06 18.49 -7.43
CA ALA A 60 -9.66 17.19 -7.96
C ALA A 60 -8.78 16.41 -6.98
N ALA A 61 -7.82 17.09 -6.34
CA ALA A 61 -6.93 16.54 -5.32
C ALA A 61 -7.69 16.06 -4.09
N ALA A 62 -8.59 16.89 -3.53
CA ALA A 62 -9.40 16.52 -2.38
C ALA A 62 -10.32 15.33 -2.70
N GLN A 63 -10.99 15.34 -3.85
CA GLN A 63 -11.83 14.22 -4.28
C GLN A 63 -11.02 12.94 -4.50
N PHE A 64 -9.86 13.06 -5.12
CA PHE A 64 -8.93 11.94 -5.32
C PHE A 64 -8.50 11.32 -3.99
N PHE A 65 -8.10 12.16 -3.03
CA PHE A 65 -7.67 11.71 -1.71
C PHE A 65 -8.79 10.94 -0.99
N LEU A 66 -10.00 11.50 -0.93
CA LEU A 66 -11.14 10.82 -0.29
C LEU A 66 -11.48 9.47 -0.93
N ILE A 67 -11.45 9.38 -2.26
CA ILE A 67 -11.66 8.10 -2.96
C ILE A 67 -10.54 7.12 -2.60
N THR A 68 -9.30 7.59 -2.56
CA THR A 68 -8.14 6.76 -2.26
C THR A 68 -8.18 6.22 -0.83
N VAL A 69 -8.56 7.04 0.15
CA VAL A 69 -8.79 6.61 1.54
C VAL A 69 -9.86 5.53 1.59
N GLY A 70 -10.96 5.69 0.84
CA GLY A 70 -11.98 4.65 0.73
C GLY A 70 -11.48 3.35 0.11
N VAL A 71 -10.59 3.43 -0.89
CA VAL A 71 -9.94 2.25 -1.50
C VAL A 71 -9.02 1.55 -0.48
N CYS A 72 -8.21 2.32 0.26
CA CYS A 72 -7.37 1.78 1.33
C CYS A 72 -8.20 1.05 2.38
N LEU A 73 -9.27 1.70 2.87
CA LEU A 73 -10.17 1.13 3.88
C LEU A 73 -10.80 -0.19 3.39
N VAL A 74 -11.29 -0.23 2.15
CA VAL A 74 -11.88 -1.45 1.57
C VAL A 74 -10.84 -2.55 1.45
N MET A 75 -9.60 -2.23 1.05
CA MET A 75 -8.53 -3.20 0.93
C MET A 75 -8.07 -3.73 2.29
N GLU A 76 -7.84 -2.84 3.26
CA GLU A 76 -7.47 -3.21 4.63
C GLU A 76 -8.55 -4.11 5.24
N LEU A 77 -9.82 -3.72 5.11
CA LEU A 77 -10.94 -4.50 5.60
C LEU A 77 -11.03 -5.87 4.93
N ALA A 78 -10.88 -5.94 3.61
CA ALA A 78 -10.92 -7.21 2.88
C ALA A 78 -9.78 -8.14 3.32
N MET A 79 -8.56 -7.62 3.49
CA MET A 79 -7.42 -8.40 3.98
C MET A 79 -7.62 -8.85 5.43
N GLY A 80 -8.10 -7.98 6.30
CA GLY A 80 -8.39 -8.33 7.69
C GLY A 80 -9.47 -9.41 7.80
N LEU A 81 -10.54 -9.31 7.01
CA LEU A 81 -11.59 -10.32 6.95
C LEU A 81 -11.10 -11.68 6.40
N MET A 82 -10.09 -11.68 5.53
CA MET A 82 -9.54 -12.91 4.95
C MET A 82 -8.45 -13.56 5.80
N LEU A 83 -7.62 -12.77 6.48
CA LEU A 83 -6.34 -13.22 7.05
C LEU A 83 -6.20 -12.97 8.55
N ASN A 84 -6.99 -12.06 9.12
CA ASN A 84 -6.88 -11.61 10.51
C ASN A 84 -8.15 -11.94 11.30
N GLN A 85 -8.65 -13.18 11.20
CA GLN A 85 -9.82 -13.60 11.97
C GLN A 85 -9.42 -13.94 13.42
N PRO A 86 -10.19 -13.49 14.43
CA PRO A 86 -9.85 -13.74 15.81
C PRO A 86 -10.01 -15.23 16.17
N ASN A 87 -9.18 -15.71 17.09
CA ASN A 87 -9.29 -17.06 17.64
C ASN A 87 -10.50 -17.19 18.60
N LEU A 88 -10.69 -18.37 19.21
CA LEU A 88 -11.78 -18.59 20.18
C LEU A 88 -11.68 -17.70 21.43
N ALA A 89 -10.48 -17.19 21.76
CA ALA A 89 -10.25 -16.26 22.85
C ALA A 89 -10.48 -14.78 22.45
N GLY A 90 -10.77 -14.52 21.17
CA GLY A 90 -10.95 -13.17 20.63
C GLY A 90 -9.65 -12.48 20.22
N GLU A 91 -8.51 -13.18 20.24
CA GLU A 91 -7.21 -12.61 19.90
C GLU A 91 -6.97 -12.66 18.39
N TYR A 92 -6.55 -11.53 17.84
CA TYR A 92 -6.22 -11.38 16.42
C TYR A 92 -4.80 -11.88 16.13
N PRO A 93 -4.59 -12.59 15.02
CA PRO A 93 -3.29 -13.18 14.72
C PRO A 93 -2.25 -12.20 14.14
N LEU A 94 -2.66 -11.06 13.57
CA LEU A 94 -1.74 -10.14 12.89
C LEU A 94 -1.75 -8.72 13.48
N TRP A 95 -2.93 -8.16 13.75
CA TRP A 95 -3.09 -6.84 14.38
C TRP A 95 -4.46 -6.74 15.07
N ASP A 96 -4.57 -5.92 16.12
CA ASP A 96 -5.84 -5.67 16.81
C ASP A 96 -6.21 -4.18 16.77
N ASN A 97 -7.20 -3.85 15.94
CA ASN A 97 -7.74 -2.49 15.82
C ASN A 97 -8.99 -2.26 16.69
N SER A 98 -9.48 -3.27 17.43
CA SER A 98 -10.79 -3.24 18.09
C SER A 98 -10.92 -2.14 19.15
N ALA A 99 -9.83 -1.83 19.85
CA ALA A 99 -9.76 -0.78 20.85
C ALA A 99 -9.53 0.63 20.28
N LEU A 100 -9.19 0.75 18.99
CA LEU A 100 -8.86 2.03 18.37
C LEU A 100 -10.12 2.81 17.96
N PRO A 101 -10.12 4.15 18.11
CA PRO A 101 -11.22 4.97 17.63
C PRO A 101 -11.32 4.92 16.10
N PHE A 102 -12.54 4.98 15.57
CA PHE A 102 -12.80 4.91 14.13
C PHE A 102 -12.31 3.62 13.47
N ASN A 103 -12.20 2.53 14.23
CA ASN A 103 -12.04 1.20 13.65
C ASN A 103 -13.30 0.77 12.90
N VAL A 104 -13.13 -0.07 11.91
CA VAL A 104 -14.21 -0.69 11.15
C VAL A 104 -14.10 -2.20 11.34
N LEU A 105 -15.09 -2.76 12.05
CA LEU A 105 -15.21 -4.18 12.37
C LEU A 105 -14.00 -4.76 13.12
N GLY A 106 -13.22 -3.94 13.82
CA GLY A 106 -11.97 -4.36 14.46
C GLY A 106 -10.86 -4.78 13.48
N GLN A 107 -11.09 -4.63 12.17
CA GLN A 107 -10.19 -5.11 11.11
C GLN A 107 -9.43 -3.96 10.46
N ALA A 108 -10.13 -2.87 10.12
CA ALA A 108 -9.55 -1.72 9.47
C ALA A 108 -9.56 -0.49 10.39
N TRP A 109 -8.68 0.46 10.14
CA TRP A 109 -8.56 1.66 10.96
C TRP A 109 -8.43 2.92 10.11
N LEU A 110 -9.41 3.83 10.21
CA LEU A 110 -9.49 5.00 9.35
C LEU A 110 -8.24 5.89 9.39
N VAL A 111 -7.55 5.99 10.53
CA VAL A 111 -6.31 6.79 10.63
C VAL A 111 -5.19 6.17 9.79
N ASN A 112 -5.11 4.84 9.75
CA ASN A 112 -4.23 4.12 8.85
C ASN A 112 -4.54 4.46 7.40
N ASP A 113 -5.82 4.36 7.02
CA ASP A 113 -6.26 4.61 5.65
C ASP A 113 -6.03 6.04 5.19
N LEU A 114 -6.08 7.02 6.10
CA LEU A 114 -5.70 8.40 5.84
C LEU A 114 -4.21 8.52 5.50
N ALA A 115 -3.34 7.84 6.26
CA ALA A 115 -1.90 7.82 6.02
C ALA A 115 -1.56 7.10 4.70
N LEU A 116 -2.12 5.89 4.48
CA LEU A 116 -1.95 5.14 3.24
C LEU A 116 -2.52 5.90 2.03
N GLY A 117 -3.66 6.57 2.20
CA GLY A 117 -4.26 7.42 1.18
C GLY A 117 -3.36 8.60 0.80
N ALA A 118 -2.66 9.20 1.77
CA ALA A 118 -1.70 10.27 1.52
C ALA A 118 -0.47 9.76 0.76
N VAL A 119 0.05 8.58 1.12
CA VAL A 119 1.17 7.94 0.41
C VAL A 119 0.77 7.57 -1.02
N ALA A 120 -0.42 7.00 -1.23
CA ALA A 120 -0.94 6.66 -2.54
C ALA A 120 -1.17 7.91 -3.41
N MET A 121 -1.63 9.02 -2.81
CA MET A 121 -1.71 10.31 -3.50
C MET A 121 -0.34 10.85 -3.89
N LEU A 122 0.63 10.85 -2.97
CA LEU A 122 2.01 11.23 -3.28
C LEU A 122 2.55 10.38 -4.44
N TYR A 123 2.27 9.09 -4.43
CA TYR A 123 2.68 8.18 -5.49
C TYR A 123 2.05 8.54 -6.84
N ALA A 124 0.72 8.61 -6.92
CA ALA A 124 0.01 8.83 -8.19
C ALA A 124 0.23 10.22 -8.79
N TRP A 125 0.42 11.24 -7.94
CA TRP A 125 0.58 12.63 -8.37
C TRP A 125 2.02 13.02 -8.63
N THR A 126 2.98 12.43 -7.91
CA THR A 126 4.38 12.87 -7.95
C THR A 126 5.33 11.76 -8.37
N ILE A 127 5.35 10.64 -7.64
CA ILE A 127 6.37 9.59 -7.85
C ILE A 127 6.19 8.92 -9.21
N TYR A 128 4.96 8.54 -9.56
CA TYR A 128 4.68 7.84 -10.80
C TYR A 128 5.00 8.70 -12.03
N PRO A 129 4.50 9.95 -12.17
CA PRO A 129 4.85 10.79 -13.31
C PRO A 129 6.35 11.15 -13.38
N ALA A 130 7.02 11.32 -12.23
CA ALA A 130 8.46 11.55 -12.20
C ALA A 130 9.23 10.31 -12.70
N SER A 131 8.84 9.13 -12.24
CA SER A 131 9.44 7.86 -12.65
C SER A 131 9.23 7.61 -14.15
N GLU A 132 8.03 7.87 -14.67
CA GLU A 132 7.74 7.76 -16.09
C GLU A 132 8.63 8.67 -16.93
N LYS A 133 8.80 9.95 -16.53
CA LYS A 133 9.68 10.90 -17.21
C LYS A 133 11.16 10.49 -17.18
N LEU A 134 11.61 9.86 -16.09
CA LEU A 134 12.98 9.36 -15.97
C LEU A 134 13.18 8.13 -16.85
N LEU A 135 12.25 7.17 -16.79
CA LEU A 135 12.30 5.93 -17.54
C LEU A 135 12.14 6.15 -19.05
N ALA A 136 11.39 7.17 -19.48
CA ALA A 136 11.26 7.52 -20.89
C ALA A 136 12.60 7.86 -21.58
N LYS A 137 13.66 8.16 -20.81
CA LYS A 137 15.01 8.42 -21.33
C LYS A 137 15.82 7.14 -21.54
N VAL A 138 15.34 6.00 -21.06
CA VAL A 138 16.05 4.72 -21.09
C VAL A 138 15.64 3.94 -22.35
N PRO A 139 16.60 3.37 -23.11
CA PRO A 139 16.27 2.52 -24.26
C PRO A 139 15.37 1.33 -23.86
N PRO A 140 14.34 1.00 -24.67
CA PRO A 140 13.40 -0.09 -24.35
C PRO A 140 14.06 -1.44 -24.09
N ARG A 141 15.17 -1.73 -24.77
CA ARG A 141 15.94 -2.98 -24.56
C ARG A 141 16.48 -3.08 -23.13
N ILE A 142 16.99 -1.98 -22.59
CA ILE A 142 17.54 -1.94 -21.23
C ILE A 142 16.39 -2.04 -20.22
N MET A 143 15.28 -1.33 -20.45
CA MET A 143 14.09 -1.44 -19.60
C MET A 143 13.54 -2.88 -19.55
N ASN A 144 13.43 -3.55 -20.70
CA ASN A 144 12.93 -4.92 -20.76
C ASN A 144 13.86 -5.90 -20.04
N ALA A 145 15.18 -5.73 -20.21
CA ALA A 145 16.17 -6.55 -19.50
C ALA A 145 16.11 -6.32 -17.98
N ALA A 146 16.03 -5.06 -17.54
CA ALA A 146 15.91 -4.70 -16.12
C ALA A 146 14.60 -5.24 -15.51
N ALA A 147 13.49 -5.13 -16.22
CA ALA A 147 12.21 -5.69 -15.79
C ALA A 147 12.27 -7.21 -15.64
N ALA A 148 12.80 -7.91 -16.66
CA ALA A 148 12.96 -9.37 -16.61
C ALA A 148 13.85 -9.81 -15.43
N LEU A 149 14.98 -9.12 -15.21
CA LEU A 149 15.88 -9.39 -14.08
C LEU A 149 15.18 -9.14 -12.74
N THR A 150 14.42 -8.06 -12.63
CA THR A 150 13.68 -7.71 -11.39
C THR A 150 12.65 -8.78 -11.06
N VAL A 151 11.87 -9.21 -12.07
CA VAL A 151 10.87 -10.28 -11.90
C VAL A 151 11.54 -11.60 -11.53
N ALA A 152 12.61 -12.00 -12.22
CA ALA A 152 13.33 -13.24 -11.92
C ALA A 152 13.92 -13.22 -10.50
N ALA A 153 14.56 -12.13 -10.09
CA ALA A 153 15.11 -11.97 -8.76
C ALA A 153 14.01 -12.01 -7.69
N PHE A 154 12.87 -11.38 -7.94
CA PHE A 154 11.72 -11.42 -7.03
C PHE A 154 11.12 -12.82 -6.89
N VAL A 155 10.99 -13.57 -8.01
CA VAL A 155 10.53 -14.96 -7.97
C VAL A 155 11.49 -15.83 -7.15
N VAL A 156 12.80 -15.71 -7.36
CA VAL A 156 13.81 -16.43 -6.55
C VAL A 156 13.69 -16.06 -5.08
N LEU A 157 13.51 -14.77 -4.77
CA LEU A 157 13.33 -14.30 -3.40
C LEU A 157 12.09 -14.93 -2.75
N CYS A 158 10.95 -14.95 -3.45
CA CYS A 158 9.73 -15.59 -2.97
C CYS A 158 9.93 -17.09 -2.74
N ILE A 159 10.62 -17.80 -3.65
CA ILE A 159 10.93 -19.22 -3.47
C ILE A 159 11.77 -19.43 -2.21
N VAL A 160 12.80 -18.62 -1.98
CA VAL A 160 13.69 -18.77 -0.82
C VAL A 160 12.99 -18.43 0.49
N LYS A 161 12.09 -17.44 0.50
CA LYS A 161 11.45 -16.93 1.72
C LYS A 161 10.16 -17.62 2.10
N PHE A 162 9.46 -18.25 1.15
CA PHE A 162 8.20 -18.94 1.37
C PHE A 162 8.29 -20.47 1.25
N ALA A 163 9.47 -21.04 0.99
CA ALA A 163 9.72 -22.49 1.05
C ALA A 163 10.02 -22.94 2.49
#